data_AF-A0AAU5DEW7-F1
#
_entry.id   AF-A0AAU5DEW7-F1
#
_cell.length_a   1.000
_cell.length_b   1.000
_cell.length_c   1.000
_cell.angle_alpha   90.00
_cell.angle_beta   90.00
_cell.angle_gamma   90.00
#
_symmetry.space_group_name_H-M   'P 1'
#
loop_
_entity.id
_entity.type
_entity.pdbx_description
1 polymer ?
#
loop_
_entity_poly.entity_id
_entity_poly.type
_entity_poly.pdbx_seq_one_letter_code
_entity_poly.pdbx_strand_id
1 'polypeptide(L)'
;MAKHRLSRKGRYIALATTSVVVVAGAGIAAQTSVAATAWPAQRTYTGRAFDACTAPSLTAMTAWKRDAYYGGVAVYIGGRNRGCAQPNLTKPWVKSVDALGWRVIPLYVGAQPPCQQSGSKERFTTANAASVGVSNANDALSKAAALGIVPGSPVYLNMEAYDISDKACNDATLTYVRAFSRTLRAKTYRAGLYGFSSSSAKAIATAKDRTDLPGNLWYALWNGRETTTGDWPWDPKLYTGHSRGHQYKANSKETRGGHTINVDRNAWDAPVAIIG
;
A
#
# COMPACT_ATOMS: atom_id res chain seq x y z
N MET A 1 -20.63 -12.23 -92.09
CA MET A 1 -20.57 -13.64 -91.65
C MET A 1 -21.58 -13.86 -90.54
N ALA A 2 -22.06 -15.09 -90.43
CA ALA A 2 -23.38 -15.48 -89.97
C ALA A 2 -23.67 -15.32 -88.46
N LYS A 3 -24.98 -15.21 -88.21
CA LYS A 3 -25.73 -15.38 -86.96
C LYS A 3 -25.42 -16.72 -86.27
N HIS A 4 -25.49 -16.80 -84.94
CA HIS A 4 -26.61 -17.41 -84.19
C HIS A 4 -26.26 -17.74 -82.72
N ARG A 5 -27.28 -17.53 -81.88
CA ARG A 5 -27.46 -17.98 -80.49
C ARG A 5 -27.23 -19.49 -80.28
N LEU A 6 -27.18 -19.84 -78.98
CA LEU A 6 -27.50 -21.12 -78.29
C LEU A 6 -26.25 -21.69 -77.59
N SER A 7 -26.30 -22.42 -76.48
CA SER A 7 -27.34 -22.78 -75.51
C SER A 7 -26.67 -23.70 -74.47
N ARG A 8 -27.22 -23.70 -73.26
CA ARG A 8 -27.31 -24.79 -72.27
C ARG A 8 -26.57 -26.12 -72.52
N LYS A 9 -26.03 -26.60 -71.40
CA LYS A 9 -25.99 -27.99 -70.89
C LYS A 9 -24.81 -28.87 -71.30
N GLY A 10 -24.12 -29.32 -70.25
CA GLY A 10 -23.75 -30.72 -70.07
C GLY A 10 -22.28 -30.92 -69.73
N ARG A 11 -21.84 -31.80 -68.83
CA ARG A 11 -22.38 -32.83 -67.91
C ARG A 11 -21.13 -33.23 -67.05
N TYR A 12 -21.13 -33.67 -65.80
CA TYR A 12 -21.65 -34.89 -65.16
C TYR A 12 -21.28 -34.74 -63.65
N ILE A 13 -22.23 -34.79 -62.71
CA ILE A 13 -22.58 -35.95 -61.86
C ILE A 13 -21.37 -36.65 -61.21
N ALA A 14 -21.18 -36.40 -59.90
CA ALA A 14 -20.83 -37.42 -58.93
C ALA A 14 -21.57 -37.11 -57.61
N LEU A 15 -22.67 -37.82 -57.39
CA LEU A 15 -23.38 -37.95 -56.12
C LEU A 15 -22.67 -39.02 -55.28
N ALA A 16 -22.42 -38.76 -54.00
CA ALA A 16 -22.88 -39.63 -52.90
C ALA A 16 -22.41 -39.12 -51.52
N THR A 17 -23.40 -38.85 -50.66
CA THR A 17 -23.42 -39.00 -49.17
C THR A 17 -22.46 -38.12 -48.34
N THR A 18 -22.88 -37.33 -47.34
CA THR A 18 -23.87 -37.55 -46.26
C THR A 18 -24.38 -36.22 -45.70
N SER A 19 -25.62 -36.26 -45.20
CA SER A 19 -26.38 -35.16 -44.60
C SER A 19 -26.07 -34.94 -43.10
N VAL A 20 -26.55 -33.78 -42.60
CA VAL A 20 -26.86 -33.37 -41.21
C VAL A 20 -25.63 -32.92 -40.36
N VAL A 21 -25.56 -31.80 -39.60
CA VAL A 21 -26.55 -31.09 -38.75
C VAL A 21 -26.02 -29.68 -38.29
N VAL A 22 -26.95 -28.77 -37.93
CA VAL A 22 -26.87 -27.58 -36.99
C VAL A 22 -26.07 -26.34 -37.45
N VAL A 23 -26.70 -25.24 -37.90
CA VAL A 23 -27.37 -24.14 -37.16
C VAL A 23 -26.42 -23.27 -36.30
N ALA A 24 -26.55 -21.95 -36.48
CA ALA A 24 -26.11 -20.85 -35.59
C ALA A 24 -24.62 -20.48 -35.57
N GLY A 25 -24.19 -19.69 -36.56
CA GLY A 25 -22.96 -18.89 -36.53
C GLY A 25 -23.15 -17.45 -36.03
N ALA A 26 -24.21 -17.15 -35.27
CA ALA A 26 -24.35 -15.86 -34.59
C ALA A 26 -23.50 -15.91 -33.31
N GLY A 27 -22.20 -15.65 -33.47
CA GLY A 27 -21.27 -15.51 -32.36
C GLY A 27 -21.72 -14.37 -31.45
N ILE A 28 -22.32 -14.74 -30.32
CA ILE A 28 -22.55 -13.84 -29.19
C ILE A 28 -21.15 -13.48 -28.67
N ALA A 29 -20.64 -12.32 -29.08
CA ALA A 29 -19.52 -11.70 -28.39
C ALA A 29 -20.03 -11.27 -27.01
N ALA A 30 -19.94 -12.17 -26.03
CA ALA A 30 -20.14 -11.83 -24.64
C ALA A 30 -19.05 -10.84 -24.24
N GLN A 31 -19.38 -9.54 -24.28
CA GLN A 31 -18.61 -8.52 -23.59
C GLN A 31 -18.73 -8.85 -22.09
N THR A 32 -17.78 -9.62 -21.58
CA THR A 32 -17.53 -9.72 -20.15
C THR A 32 -17.05 -8.35 -19.68
N SER A 33 -18.01 -7.46 -19.41
CA SER A 33 -17.76 -6.25 -18.65
C SER A 33 -17.30 -6.70 -17.28
N VAL A 34 -15.99 -6.83 -17.08
CA VAL A 34 -15.42 -7.03 -15.75
C VAL A 34 -15.78 -5.79 -14.98
N ALA A 35 -16.81 -5.88 -14.13
CA ALA A 35 -17.11 -4.80 -13.19
C ALA A 35 -15.81 -4.51 -12.44
N ALA A 36 -15.25 -3.32 -12.66
CA ALA A 36 -14.08 -2.89 -11.92
C ALA A 36 -14.39 -3.07 -10.44
N THR A 37 -13.53 -3.78 -9.70
CA THR A 37 -13.74 -3.99 -8.26
C THR A 37 -13.94 -2.62 -7.62
N ALA A 38 -15.17 -2.34 -7.19
CA ALA A 38 -15.48 -1.10 -6.51
C ALA A 38 -14.69 -1.12 -5.20
N TRP A 39 -13.69 -0.24 -5.09
CA TRP A 39 -12.92 -0.11 -3.86
C TRP A 39 -13.84 0.42 -2.76
N PRO A 40 -13.80 -0.14 -1.54
CA PRO A 40 -14.51 0.46 -0.42
C PRO A 40 -14.01 1.89 -0.21
N ALA A 41 -14.90 2.79 0.21
CA ALA A 41 -14.53 4.16 0.53
C ALA A 41 -13.36 4.18 1.54
N GLN A 42 -12.46 5.14 1.38
CA GLN A 42 -11.29 5.24 2.23
C GLN A 42 -11.71 5.61 3.66
N ARG A 43 -11.39 4.78 4.66
CA ARG A 43 -11.49 5.18 6.07
C ARG A 43 -10.35 6.15 6.36
N THR A 44 -10.65 7.44 6.38
CA THR A 44 -9.69 8.51 6.65
C THR A 44 -9.68 8.93 8.11
N TYR A 45 -8.54 9.45 8.54
CA TYR A 45 -8.42 10.18 9.79
C TYR A 45 -7.62 11.45 9.55
N THR A 46 -8.09 12.56 10.13
CA THR A 46 -7.38 13.83 10.15
C THR A 46 -7.13 14.21 11.61
N GLY A 47 -5.88 14.47 11.96
CA GLY A 47 -5.51 14.89 13.31
C GLY A 47 -4.15 14.35 13.74
N ARG A 48 -3.88 14.41 15.05
CA ARG A 48 -2.62 13.92 15.62
C ARG A 48 -2.61 12.40 15.68
N ALA A 49 -1.49 11.84 15.29
CA ALA A 49 -1.14 10.45 15.49
C ALA A 49 0.25 10.35 16.16
N PHE A 50 0.56 9.19 16.70
CA PHE A 50 1.92 8.90 17.13
C PHE A 50 2.29 7.47 16.73
N ASP A 51 3.57 7.18 16.72
CA ASP A 51 4.05 5.81 16.67
C ASP A 51 5.06 5.57 17.79
N ALA A 52 5.14 4.33 18.25
CA ALA A 52 6.06 3.90 19.31
C ALA A 52 6.64 2.55 18.91
N CYS A 53 7.92 2.34 19.22
CA CYS A 53 8.64 1.14 18.79
C CYS A 53 7.92 -0.15 19.21
N THR A 54 7.44 -0.22 20.45
CA THR A 54 6.57 -1.30 20.95
C THR A 54 5.14 -0.81 21.09
N ALA A 55 4.15 -1.56 20.59
CA ALA A 55 2.74 -1.27 20.82
C ALA A 55 2.45 -1.08 22.33
N PRO A 56 1.92 0.08 22.77
CA PRO A 56 1.67 0.33 24.18
C PRO A 56 0.66 -0.65 24.79
N SER A 57 0.69 -0.81 26.12
CA SER A 57 -0.31 -1.63 26.81
C SER A 57 -1.71 -1.02 26.66
N LEU A 58 -2.77 -1.84 26.76
CA LEU A 58 -4.15 -1.34 26.67
C LEU A 58 -4.44 -0.28 27.76
N THR A 59 -3.93 -0.46 28.98
CA THR A 59 -4.05 0.53 30.07
C THR A 59 -3.45 1.88 29.68
N ALA A 60 -2.25 1.88 29.10
CA ALA A 60 -1.61 3.11 28.63
C ALA A 60 -2.43 3.75 27.49
N MET A 61 -2.92 2.95 26.54
CA MET A 61 -3.77 3.42 25.45
C MET A 61 -5.08 4.05 25.94
N THR A 62 -5.72 3.47 26.96
CA THR A 62 -6.91 4.03 27.61
C THR A 62 -6.60 5.36 28.29
N ALA A 63 -5.51 5.41 29.06
CA ALA A 63 -5.11 6.63 29.78
C ALA A 63 -4.72 7.77 28.82
N TRP A 64 -4.01 7.45 27.74
CA TRP A 64 -3.63 8.40 26.70
C TRP A 64 -4.85 8.86 25.90
N LYS A 65 -5.85 8.01 25.67
CA LYS A 65 -7.03 8.42 24.91
C LYS A 65 -7.87 9.47 25.63
N ARG A 66 -7.90 9.43 26.96
CA ARG A 66 -8.71 10.33 27.82
C ARG A 66 -8.33 11.81 27.68
N ASP A 67 -7.06 12.11 27.37
CA ASP A 67 -6.63 13.49 27.19
C ASP A 67 -7.02 14.10 25.82
N ALA A 68 -7.52 13.26 24.91
CA ALA A 68 -7.93 13.61 23.55
C ALA A 68 -6.86 14.30 22.68
N TYR A 69 -5.58 14.22 23.05
CA TYR A 69 -4.50 14.86 22.29
C TYR A 69 -4.19 14.10 20.99
N TYR A 70 -4.08 12.77 21.07
CA TYR A 70 -3.91 11.91 19.90
C TYR A 70 -5.20 11.13 19.59
N GLY A 71 -5.45 10.93 18.29
CA GLY A 71 -6.52 10.06 17.81
C GLY A 71 -6.01 8.92 16.93
N GLY A 72 -4.80 9.02 16.38
CA GLY A 72 -4.16 7.95 15.60
C GLY A 72 -3.00 7.30 16.34
N VAL A 73 -2.75 6.03 16.03
CA VAL A 73 -1.60 5.26 16.52
C VAL A 73 -1.06 4.39 15.39
N ALA A 74 0.21 4.55 15.02
CA ALA A 74 0.88 3.64 14.12
C ALA A 74 1.47 2.45 14.88
N VAL A 75 1.32 1.26 14.30
CA VAL A 75 1.76 0.00 14.89
C VAL A 75 2.56 -0.80 13.88
N TYR A 76 3.70 -1.33 14.33
CA TYR A 76 4.62 -2.10 13.50
C TYR A 76 4.10 -3.54 13.35
N ILE A 77 3.32 -3.81 12.31
CA ILE A 77 2.61 -5.09 12.14
C ILE A 77 3.53 -6.26 11.77
N GLY A 78 4.70 -6.00 11.20
CA GLY A 78 5.61 -7.05 10.76
C GLY A 78 6.85 -6.57 10.03
N GLY A 79 7.49 -7.52 9.34
CA GLY A 79 8.74 -7.33 8.60
C GLY A 79 9.97 -7.74 9.41
N ARG A 80 10.99 -8.30 8.74
CA ARG A 80 12.19 -8.84 9.41
C ARG A 80 13.10 -7.74 9.96
N ASN A 81 12.95 -6.51 9.50
CA ASN A 81 13.67 -5.35 9.98
C ASN A 81 12.94 -4.60 11.10
N ARG A 82 11.80 -5.12 11.60
CA ARG A 82 11.09 -4.51 12.74
C ARG A 82 11.99 -4.52 13.99
N GLY A 83 12.26 -3.33 14.54
CA GLY A 83 13.26 -3.14 15.59
C GLY A 83 12.84 -3.65 16.98
N CYS A 84 11.57 -3.49 17.37
CA CYS A 84 11.08 -3.89 18.69
C CYS A 84 10.14 -5.10 18.65
N ALA A 85 10.19 -5.90 19.72
CA ALA A 85 9.18 -6.90 20.02
C ALA A 85 7.80 -6.23 20.19
N GLN A 86 6.74 -6.98 19.87
CA GLN A 86 5.36 -6.49 19.94
C GLN A 86 4.49 -7.34 20.88
N PRO A 87 4.82 -7.45 22.18
CA PRO A 87 4.10 -8.34 23.10
C PRO A 87 2.61 -8.00 23.25
N ASN A 88 2.23 -6.73 23.08
CA ASN A 88 0.84 -6.29 23.20
C ASN A 88 0.06 -6.40 21.89
N LEU A 89 0.73 -6.37 20.73
CA LEU A 89 0.08 -6.25 19.43
C LEU A 89 -0.55 -7.58 19.02
N THR A 90 -1.82 -7.74 19.39
CA THR A 90 -2.64 -8.92 19.13
C THR A 90 -3.98 -8.50 18.56
N LYS A 91 -4.72 -9.43 17.93
CA LYS A 91 -6.08 -9.14 17.44
C LYS A 91 -7.02 -8.59 18.53
N PRO A 92 -7.08 -9.16 19.75
CA PRO A 92 -7.87 -8.58 20.83
C PRO A 92 -7.45 -7.15 21.18
N TRP A 93 -6.15 -6.88 21.27
CA TRP A 93 -5.65 -5.52 21.54
C TRP A 93 -6.07 -4.54 20.45
N VAL A 94 -5.93 -4.90 19.16
CA VAL A 94 -6.32 -4.05 18.02
C VAL A 94 -7.81 -3.72 18.08
N LYS A 95 -8.65 -4.72 18.35
CA LYS A 95 -10.09 -4.52 18.54
C LYS A 95 -10.39 -3.60 19.72
N SER A 96 -9.72 -3.78 20.85
CA SER A 96 -9.91 -2.93 22.03
C SER A 96 -9.49 -1.49 21.78
N VAL A 97 -8.36 -1.22 21.12
CA VAL A 97 -7.94 0.16 20.84
C VAL A 97 -8.83 0.85 19.81
N ASP A 98 -9.32 0.14 18.79
CA ASP A 98 -10.30 0.70 17.83
C ASP A 98 -11.63 1.02 18.52
N ALA A 99 -12.10 0.16 19.44
CA ALA A 99 -13.29 0.41 20.26
C ALA A 99 -13.13 1.60 21.23
N LEU A 100 -11.91 1.86 21.72
CA LEU A 100 -11.57 3.09 22.45
C LEU A 100 -11.55 4.35 21.56
N GLY A 101 -11.72 4.19 20.24
CA GLY A 101 -11.72 5.29 19.28
C GLY A 101 -10.34 5.69 18.78
N TRP A 102 -9.32 4.83 18.92
CA TRP A 102 -8.06 5.02 18.21
C TRP A 102 -8.23 4.73 16.71
N ARG A 103 -7.39 5.36 15.90
CA ARG A 103 -7.27 5.10 14.46
C ARG A 103 -5.92 4.42 14.21
N VAL A 104 -5.96 3.13 13.95
CA VAL A 104 -4.76 2.30 13.81
C VAL A 104 -4.14 2.51 12.43
N ILE A 105 -2.83 2.75 12.36
CA ILE A 105 -2.06 2.94 11.13
C ILE A 105 -1.08 1.76 11.00
N PRO A 106 -1.32 0.80 10.08
CA PRO A 106 -0.46 -0.37 9.94
C PRO A 106 0.86 -0.02 9.23
N LEU A 107 1.99 -0.18 9.92
CA LEU A 107 3.34 0.05 9.40
C LEU A 107 4.10 -1.28 9.29
N TYR A 108 4.73 -1.54 8.15
CA TYR A 108 5.46 -2.77 7.86
C TYR A 108 6.93 -2.48 7.55
N VAL A 109 7.86 -3.12 8.27
CA VAL A 109 9.30 -2.88 8.13
C VAL A 109 9.96 -3.94 7.24
N GLY A 110 9.78 -3.77 5.94
CA GLY A 110 10.30 -4.70 4.93
C GLY A 110 11.81 -4.60 4.70
N ALA A 111 12.26 -5.34 3.69
CA ALA A 111 13.62 -5.32 3.17
C ALA A 111 14.07 -3.91 2.79
N GLN A 112 15.33 -3.57 3.11
CA GLN A 112 15.91 -2.27 2.80
C GLN A 112 16.79 -2.31 1.53
N PRO A 113 17.05 -1.14 0.90
CA PRO A 113 17.82 -1.06 -0.34
C PRO A 113 19.25 -1.57 -0.21
N PRO A 114 19.87 -2.05 -1.32
CA PRO A 114 21.21 -2.62 -1.28
C PRO A 114 22.28 -1.61 -0.83
N CYS A 115 22.12 -0.33 -1.14
CA CYS A 115 23.04 0.74 -0.75
C CYS A 115 22.84 1.25 0.69
N GLN A 116 21.81 0.77 1.40
CA GLN A 116 21.47 1.28 2.72
C GLN A 116 22.44 0.76 3.80
N GLN A 117 23.02 1.68 4.57
CA GLN A 117 24.13 1.43 5.50
C GLN A 117 23.69 1.12 6.95
N SER A 118 22.40 0.96 7.22
CA SER A 118 21.92 0.70 8.59
C SER A 118 22.18 -0.74 9.05
N GLY A 119 21.88 -1.03 10.33
CA GLY A 119 21.88 -2.40 10.87
C GLY A 119 20.74 -3.30 10.39
N SER A 120 19.95 -2.91 9.38
CA SER A 120 18.88 -3.73 8.81
C SER A 120 19.41 -5.08 8.31
N LYS A 121 18.74 -6.17 8.64
CA LYS A 121 19.18 -7.53 8.33
C LYS A 121 18.67 -8.01 6.98
N GLU A 122 17.41 -7.70 6.67
CA GLU A 122 16.80 -8.05 5.38
C GLU A 122 17.07 -6.93 4.36
N ARG A 123 17.73 -7.29 3.26
CA ARG A 123 17.97 -6.41 2.13
C ARG A 123 17.53 -7.07 0.83
N PHE A 124 17.10 -6.28 -0.13
CA PHE A 124 16.95 -6.73 -1.51
C PHE A 124 18.16 -6.31 -2.35
N THR A 125 18.31 -6.92 -3.52
CA THR A 125 19.27 -6.57 -4.56
C THR A 125 18.51 -6.11 -5.80
N THR A 126 19.21 -5.56 -6.79
CA THR A 126 18.61 -5.22 -8.08
C THR A 126 17.94 -6.42 -8.75
N ALA A 127 18.51 -7.61 -8.62
CA ALA A 127 17.99 -8.83 -9.27
C ALA A 127 16.72 -9.38 -8.62
N ASN A 128 16.54 -9.18 -7.31
CA ASN A 128 15.41 -9.77 -6.57
C ASN A 128 14.41 -8.73 -6.02
N ALA A 129 14.61 -7.43 -6.25
CA ALA A 129 13.76 -6.36 -5.74
C ALA A 129 12.27 -6.63 -5.93
N ALA A 130 11.86 -7.05 -7.13
CA ALA A 130 10.46 -7.36 -7.41
C ALA A 130 9.95 -8.57 -6.60
N SER A 131 10.68 -9.68 -6.57
CA SER A 131 10.24 -10.90 -5.87
C SER A 131 10.23 -10.72 -4.36
N VAL A 132 11.21 -10.00 -3.79
CA VAL A 132 11.22 -9.63 -2.37
C VAL A 132 10.07 -8.68 -2.05
N GLY A 133 9.75 -7.73 -2.93
CA GLY A 133 8.58 -6.85 -2.79
C GLY A 133 7.26 -7.62 -2.71
N VAL A 134 7.07 -8.61 -3.59
CA VAL A 134 5.91 -9.51 -3.54
C VAL A 134 5.88 -10.32 -2.23
N SER A 135 7.00 -10.90 -1.83
CA SER A 135 7.10 -11.72 -0.61
C SER A 135 6.76 -10.91 0.65
N ASN A 136 7.36 -9.73 0.79
CA ASN A 136 7.10 -8.82 1.91
C ASN A 136 5.65 -8.31 1.92
N ALA A 137 5.03 -8.05 0.77
CA ALA A 137 3.61 -7.68 0.71
C ALA A 137 2.71 -8.83 1.19
N ASN A 138 3.00 -10.07 0.78
CA ASN A 138 2.24 -11.23 1.24
C ASN A 138 2.39 -11.46 2.76
N ASP A 139 3.60 -11.28 3.31
CA ASP A 139 3.80 -11.31 4.77
C ASP A 139 3.02 -10.18 5.45
N ALA A 140 3.10 -8.94 4.95
CA ALA A 140 2.35 -7.81 5.49
C ALA A 140 0.83 -8.05 5.52
N LEU A 141 0.27 -8.62 4.45
CA LEU A 141 -1.15 -9.02 4.36
C LEU A 141 -1.51 -10.11 5.38
N SER A 142 -0.64 -11.11 5.53
CA SER A 142 -0.82 -12.17 6.54
C SER A 142 -0.81 -11.60 7.96
N LYS A 143 0.13 -10.70 8.28
CA LYS A 143 0.21 -10.01 9.57
C LYS A 143 -1.00 -9.11 9.81
N ALA A 144 -1.44 -8.36 8.80
CA ALA A 144 -2.63 -7.51 8.89
C ALA A 144 -3.88 -8.36 9.20
N ALA A 145 -4.11 -9.43 8.45
CA ALA A 145 -5.24 -10.33 8.66
C ALA A 145 -5.21 -10.99 10.05
N ALA A 146 -4.04 -11.43 10.51
CA ALA A 146 -3.86 -11.99 11.86
C ALA A 146 -4.21 -11.00 12.98
N LEU A 147 -4.10 -9.70 12.72
CA LEU A 147 -4.49 -8.62 13.63
C LEU A 147 -5.95 -8.16 13.47
N GLY A 148 -6.70 -8.75 12.54
CA GLY A 148 -8.08 -8.35 12.24
C GLY A 148 -8.20 -7.10 11.37
N ILE A 149 -7.12 -6.68 10.71
CA ILE A 149 -7.15 -5.59 9.72
C ILE A 149 -7.65 -6.20 8.40
N VAL A 150 -8.71 -5.62 7.83
CA VAL A 150 -9.43 -6.20 6.67
C VAL A 150 -9.13 -5.48 5.36
N PRO A 151 -9.45 -6.07 4.18
CA PRO A 151 -9.33 -5.38 2.90
C PRO A 151 -10.02 -4.01 2.87
N GLY A 152 -9.49 -3.09 2.06
CA GLY A 152 -9.81 -1.67 2.08
C GLY A 152 -8.88 -0.84 2.96
N SER A 153 -8.21 -1.48 3.93
CA SER A 153 -7.22 -0.85 4.80
C SER A 153 -5.93 -0.48 4.06
N PRO A 154 -5.18 0.53 4.54
CA PRO A 154 -3.82 0.77 4.11
C PRO A 154 -2.81 -0.15 4.80
N VAL A 155 -1.69 -0.38 4.14
CA VAL A 155 -0.44 -0.82 4.76
C VAL A 155 0.66 0.13 4.29
N TYR A 156 1.36 0.76 5.25
CA TYR A 156 2.48 1.64 4.98
C TYR A 156 3.77 0.83 5.02
N LEU A 157 4.50 0.82 3.90
CA LEU A 157 5.83 0.23 3.82
C LEU A 157 6.86 1.21 4.39
N ASN A 158 7.61 0.80 5.40
CA ASN A 158 8.72 1.57 5.95
C ASN A 158 9.96 1.43 5.07
N MET A 159 10.34 2.52 4.41
CA MET A 159 11.56 2.62 3.63
C MET A 159 12.50 3.63 4.28
N GLU A 160 13.55 3.13 4.92
CA GLU A 160 14.55 3.96 5.59
C GLU A 160 15.31 4.85 4.60
N ALA A 161 16.05 5.82 5.13
CA ALA A 161 16.90 6.67 4.31
C ALA A 161 17.98 5.84 3.58
N TYR A 162 18.22 6.18 2.31
CA TYR A 162 19.28 5.65 1.47
C TYR A 162 19.76 6.73 0.49
N ASP A 163 20.88 6.50 -0.18
CA ASP A 163 21.37 7.41 -1.21
C ASP A 163 20.53 7.26 -2.49
N ILE A 164 19.67 8.24 -2.74
CA ILE A 164 18.80 8.28 -3.93
C ILE A 164 19.54 8.74 -5.20
N SER A 165 20.79 9.22 -5.08
CA SER A 165 21.64 9.59 -6.23
C SER A 165 22.33 8.37 -6.86
N ASP A 166 22.50 7.29 -6.09
CA ASP A 166 22.82 5.98 -6.64
C ASP A 166 21.61 5.47 -7.46
N LYS A 167 21.72 5.63 -8.78
CA LYS A 167 20.68 5.26 -9.72
C LYS A 167 20.30 3.78 -9.63
N ALA A 168 21.27 2.88 -9.49
CA ALA A 168 21.01 1.45 -9.44
C ALA A 168 20.25 1.07 -8.17
N CYS A 169 20.64 1.66 -7.03
CA CYS A 169 19.94 1.46 -5.76
C CYS A 169 18.52 2.05 -5.78
N ASN A 170 18.37 3.26 -6.33
CA ASN A 170 17.07 3.92 -6.44
C ASN A 170 16.10 3.18 -7.38
N ASP A 171 16.58 2.71 -8.53
CA ASP A 171 15.78 1.93 -9.47
C ASP A 171 15.35 0.57 -8.89
N ALA A 172 16.26 -0.10 -8.16
CA ALA A 172 15.93 -1.32 -7.42
C ALA A 172 14.86 -1.03 -6.35
N THR A 173 14.97 0.09 -5.64
CA THR A 173 14.00 0.49 -4.61
C THR A 173 12.62 0.78 -5.20
N LEU A 174 12.55 1.52 -6.32
CA LEU A 174 11.29 1.76 -7.03
C LEU A 174 10.67 0.43 -7.50
N THR A 175 11.49 -0.50 -7.99
CA THR A 175 11.04 -1.84 -8.41
C THR A 175 10.43 -2.62 -7.23
N TYR A 176 11.10 -2.62 -6.07
CA TYR A 176 10.61 -3.24 -4.84
C TYR A 176 9.28 -2.62 -4.38
N VAL A 177 9.20 -1.29 -4.30
CA VAL A 177 8.01 -0.55 -3.84
C VAL A 177 6.82 -0.78 -4.77
N ARG A 178 7.02 -0.80 -6.08
CA ARG A 178 5.96 -1.07 -7.08
C ARG A 178 5.43 -2.49 -6.93
N ALA A 179 6.31 -3.48 -6.79
CA ALA A 179 5.92 -4.86 -6.62
C ALA A 179 5.12 -5.06 -5.32
N PHE A 180 5.59 -4.47 -4.22
CA PHE A 180 4.88 -4.48 -2.93
C PHE A 180 3.47 -3.86 -3.07
N SER A 181 3.40 -2.67 -3.66
CA SER A 181 2.17 -1.92 -3.83
C SER A 181 1.16 -2.62 -4.73
N ARG A 182 1.61 -3.22 -5.85
CA ARG A 182 0.76 -3.99 -6.76
C ARG A 182 0.19 -5.22 -6.09
N THR A 183 0.98 -5.94 -5.30
CA THR A 183 0.51 -7.12 -4.56
C THR A 183 -0.54 -6.76 -3.52
N LEU A 184 -0.37 -5.65 -2.78
CA LEU A 184 -1.42 -5.15 -1.87
C LEU A 184 -2.71 -4.82 -2.61
N ARG A 185 -2.62 -4.09 -3.73
CA ARG A 185 -3.79 -3.72 -4.54
C ARG A 185 -4.53 -4.93 -5.11
N ALA A 186 -3.82 -5.98 -5.50
CA ALA A 186 -4.42 -7.23 -5.96
C ALA A 186 -5.24 -7.94 -4.87
N LYS A 187 -5.08 -7.56 -3.60
CA LYS A 187 -5.87 -8.04 -2.46
C LYS A 187 -6.78 -6.96 -1.87
N THR A 188 -7.00 -5.86 -2.60
CA THR A 188 -7.85 -4.73 -2.21
C THR A 188 -7.31 -3.98 -0.97
N TYR A 189 -6.00 -4.03 -0.71
CA TYR A 189 -5.35 -3.18 0.31
C TYR A 189 -4.72 -1.95 -0.35
N ARG A 190 -4.80 -0.80 0.35
CA ARG A 190 -4.17 0.45 -0.11
C ARG A 190 -2.68 0.40 0.19
N ALA A 191 -1.87 0.81 -0.78
CA ALA A 191 -0.44 0.90 -0.61
C ALA A 191 -0.06 2.31 -0.14
N GLY A 192 0.54 2.38 1.06
CA GLY A 192 1.20 3.57 1.58
C GLY A 192 2.70 3.36 1.70
N LEU A 193 3.46 4.44 1.81
CA LEU A 193 4.88 4.38 2.13
C LEU A 193 5.22 5.39 3.23
N TYR A 194 5.98 4.94 4.22
CA TYR A 194 6.72 5.79 5.14
C TYR A 194 8.16 5.95 4.66
N GLY A 195 8.70 7.17 4.71
CA GLY A 195 10.09 7.42 4.40
C GLY A 195 10.55 8.84 4.70
N PHE A 196 11.79 9.16 4.39
CA PHE A 196 12.40 10.45 4.72
C PHE A 196 12.22 11.48 3.59
N SER A 197 11.84 12.70 3.96
CA SER A 197 11.60 13.81 3.03
C SER A 197 12.81 14.19 2.16
N SER A 198 14.03 13.93 2.63
CA SER A 198 15.27 14.19 1.89
C SER A 198 15.70 13.03 0.99
N SER A 199 15.16 11.82 1.17
CA SER A 199 15.61 10.60 0.48
C SER A 199 14.45 9.68 0.08
N SER A 200 14.12 8.65 0.86
CA SER A 200 13.22 7.57 0.43
C SER A 200 11.82 8.04 0.05
N ALA A 201 11.21 8.96 0.80
CA ALA A 201 9.93 9.54 0.42
C ALA A 201 10.07 10.49 -0.78
N LYS A 202 11.20 11.21 -0.92
CA LYS A 202 11.49 12.04 -2.10
C LYS A 202 11.59 11.20 -3.36
N ALA A 203 12.30 10.08 -3.33
CA ALA A 203 12.39 9.15 -4.47
C ALA A 203 11.01 8.74 -4.98
N ILE A 204 10.09 8.43 -4.07
CA ILE A 204 8.71 8.07 -4.41
C ILE A 204 7.91 9.28 -4.90
N ALA A 205 8.01 10.43 -4.23
CA ALA A 205 7.27 11.64 -4.61
C ALA A 205 7.69 12.17 -5.99
N THR A 206 8.97 12.11 -6.34
CA THR A 206 9.51 12.71 -7.56
C THR A 206 9.76 11.71 -8.70
N ALA A 207 9.42 10.44 -8.53
CA ALA A 207 9.49 9.45 -9.60
C ALA A 207 8.56 9.84 -10.77
N LYS A 208 9.13 9.96 -11.97
CA LYS A 208 8.40 10.34 -13.19
C LYS A 208 7.38 9.30 -13.61
N ASP A 209 7.78 8.02 -13.62
CA ASP A 209 6.88 6.91 -13.88
C ASP A 209 6.12 6.55 -12.59
N ARG A 210 4.85 6.95 -12.58
CA ARG A 210 3.93 6.76 -11.45
C ARG A 210 3.32 5.36 -11.40
N THR A 211 3.61 4.50 -12.37
CA THR A 211 3.03 3.16 -12.44
C THR A 211 3.32 2.39 -11.17
N ASP A 212 2.24 1.82 -10.62
CA ASP A 212 2.23 0.99 -9.42
C ASP A 212 2.76 1.60 -8.12
N LEU A 213 3.11 2.89 -8.06
CA LEU A 213 3.55 3.55 -6.83
C LEU A 213 2.45 3.59 -5.75
N PRO A 214 2.83 3.74 -4.47
CA PRO A 214 1.86 3.88 -3.38
C PRO A 214 1.01 5.15 -3.57
N GLY A 215 -0.27 5.04 -3.22
CA GLY A 215 -1.25 6.12 -3.32
C GLY A 215 -1.29 7.03 -2.08
N ASN A 216 -0.63 6.63 -0.99
CA ASN A 216 -0.53 7.41 0.24
C ASN A 216 0.94 7.57 0.64
N LEU A 217 1.33 8.74 1.14
CA LEU A 217 2.70 9.02 1.53
C LEU A 217 2.76 9.60 2.94
N TRP A 218 3.51 8.93 3.80
CA TRP A 218 3.88 9.39 5.13
C TRP A 218 5.36 9.77 5.11
N TYR A 219 5.69 11.05 5.32
CA TYR A 219 7.06 11.51 5.25
C TYR A 219 7.59 11.96 6.61
N ALA A 220 8.85 11.62 6.90
CA ALA A 220 9.59 12.18 8.01
C ALA A 220 10.26 13.50 7.58
N LEU A 221 9.90 14.57 8.26
CA LEU A 221 10.52 15.88 8.18
C LEU A 221 10.47 16.49 9.57
N TRP A 222 11.53 16.34 10.36
CA TRP A 222 11.51 16.74 11.77
C TRP A 222 11.68 18.25 11.96
N ASN A 223 10.69 19.02 11.50
CA ASN A 223 10.68 20.48 11.51
C ASN A 223 9.81 21.06 12.65
N GLY A 224 9.19 20.20 13.47
CA GLY A 224 8.29 20.60 14.56
C GLY A 224 6.93 21.15 14.11
N ARG A 225 6.61 21.15 12.81
CA ARG A 225 5.37 21.70 12.27
C ARG A 225 4.32 20.61 12.15
N GLU A 226 3.25 20.74 12.92
CA GLU A 226 2.12 19.83 12.88
C GLU A 226 1.19 20.15 11.70
N THR A 227 1.61 19.81 10.49
CA THR A 227 0.82 19.96 9.26
C THR A 227 1.13 18.82 8.30
N THR A 228 0.24 18.54 7.35
CA THR A 228 0.48 17.59 6.24
C THR A 228 0.52 18.30 4.88
N THR A 229 0.34 19.62 4.86
CA THR A 229 0.20 20.41 3.64
C THR A 229 1.10 21.63 3.63
N GLY A 230 1.22 22.35 4.75
CA GLY A 230 1.93 23.64 4.82
C GLY A 230 3.44 23.55 4.62
N ASP A 231 4.04 22.38 4.84
CA ASP A 231 5.47 22.08 4.68
C ASP A 231 5.74 20.97 3.67
N TRP A 232 4.75 20.64 2.86
CA TRP A 232 4.88 19.63 1.82
C TRP A 232 5.97 20.03 0.82
N PRO A 233 7.08 19.28 0.71
CA PRO A 233 8.29 19.76 0.04
C PRO A 233 8.32 19.46 -1.47
N TRP A 234 7.27 18.84 -2.00
CA TRP A 234 7.19 18.39 -3.40
C TRP A 234 6.02 19.06 -4.12
N ASP A 235 5.72 18.62 -5.35
CA ASP A 235 4.58 19.14 -6.11
C ASP A 235 3.29 19.09 -5.26
N PRO A 236 2.64 20.24 -4.99
CA PRO A 236 1.48 20.33 -4.13
C PRO A 236 0.26 19.56 -4.66
N LYS A 237 0.25 19.15 -5.94
CA LYS A 237 -0.79 18.33 -6.55
C LYS A 237 -0.66 16.83 -6.27
N LEU A 238 0.47 16.38 -5.72
CA LEU A 238 0.69 14.97 -5.40
C LEU A 238 0.10 14.59 -4.05
N TYR A 239 -0.47 13.39 -3.93
CA TYR A 239 -1.02 12.87 -2.67
C TYR A 239 -2.09 13.80 -2.04
N THR A 240 -2.85 14.53 -2.86
CA THR A 240 -4.01 15.31 -2.39
C THR A 240 -5.18 14.40 -2.00
N GLY A 241 -6.19 14.95 -1.32
CA GLY A 241 -7.41 14.20 -0.98
C GLY A 241 -7.19 13.17 0.12
N HIS A 242 -6.72 13.61 1.29
CA HIS A 242 -6.49 12.78 2.46
C HIS A 242 -5.53 11.61 2.20
N SER A 243 -4.32 11.91 1.72
CA SER A 243 -3.30 10.91 1.38
C SER A 243 -1.90 11.23 1.93
N ARG A 244 -1.80 12.10 2.94
CA ARG A 244 -0.53 12.57 3.53
C ARG A 244 -0.44 12.30 5.02
N GLY A 245 0.66 11.70 5.45
CA GLY A 245 1.11 11.69 6.84
C GLY A 245 2.43 12.43 6.97
N HIS A 246 2.69 13.04 8.13
CA HIS A 246 3.92 13.77 8.39
C HIS A 246 4.45 13.46 9.79
N GLN A 247 5.59 12.78 9.88
CA GLN A 247 6.33 12.64 11.14
C GLN A 247 7.17 13.90 11.37
N TYR A 248 6.67 14.79 12.23
CA TYR A 248 7.24 16.12 12.44
C TYR A 248 8.20 16.20 13.63
N LYS A 249 8.27 15.15 14.46
CA LYS A 249 9.21 15.03 15.58
C LYS A 249 9.44 13.56 15.94
N ALA A 250 10.69 13.17 16.13
CA ALA A 250 11.06 11.84 16.62
C ALA A 250 11.49 11.85 18.09
N ASN A 251 11.43 10.68 18.74
CA ASN A 251 11.95 10.40 20.09
C ASN A 251 11.47 11.38 21.18
N SER A 252 10.18 11.71 21.15
CA SER A 252 9.54 12.55 22.15
C SER A 252 9.08 11.69 23.33
N LYS A 253 9.68 11.89 24.51
CA LYS A 253 9.22 11.26 25.75
C LYS A 253 8.03 12.06 26.30
N GLU A 254 6.84 11.48 26.27
CA GLU A 254 5.60 12.14 26.72
C GLU A 254 4.94 11.34 27.84
N THR A 255 4.33 12.03 28.81
CA THR A 255 3.57 11.43 29.90
C THR A 255 2.13 11.90 29.83
N ARG A 256 1.18 10.95 29.72
CA ARG A 256 -0.26 11.23 29.63
C ARG A 256 -1.02 10.24 30.49
N GLY A 257 -1.90 10.77 31.35
CA GLY A 257 -2.67 9.96 32.30
C GLY A 257 -1.81 9.05 33.19
N GLY A 258 -0.58 9.46 33.54
CA GLY A 258 0.35 8.69 34.37
C GLY A 258 1.24 7.69 33.61
N HIS A 259 1.09 7.55 32.30
CA HIS A 259 1.88 6.63 31.47
C HIS A 259 2.87 7.38 30.59
N THR A 260 4.14 7.04 30.70
CA THR A 260 5.21 7.62 29.87
C THR A 260 5.55 6.72 28.70
N ILE A 261 5.54 7.27 27.48
CA ILE A 261 5.88 6.55 26.25
C ILE A 261 6.86 7.41 25.45
N ASN A 262 7.89 6.78 24.88
CA ASN A 262 8.72 7.41 23.85
C ASN A 262 8.01 7.28 22.52
N VAL A 263 7.62 8.40 21.93
CA VAL A 263 6.82 8.46 20.71
C VAL A 263 7.46 9.32 19.64
N ASP A 264 7.25 8.91 18.40
CA ASP A 264 7.39 9.78 17.26
C ASP A 264 6.02 10.41 16.98
N ARG A 265 6.01 11.72 16.72
CA ARG A 265 4.79 12.51 16.61
C ARG A 265 4.46 12.76 15.15
N ASN A 266 3.20 12.53 14.83
CA ASN A 266 2.70 12.54 13.46
C ASN A 266 1.49 13.47 13.32
N ALA A 267 1.50 14.32 12.30
CA ALA A 267 0.30 14.93 11.75
C ALA A 267 -0.26 13.98 10.69
N TRP A 268 -1.56 13.74 10.70
CA TRP A 268 -2.19 12.74 9.84
C TRP A 268 -3.34 13.34 9.06
N ASP A 269 -3.37 13.08 7.76
CA ASP A 269 -4.51 13.32 6.89
C ASP A 269 -4.49 12.25 5.78
N ALA A 270 -4.77 11.01 6.19
CA ALA A 270 -4.50 9.83 5.36
C ALA A 270 -5.38 8.63 5.79
N PRO A 271 -5.47 7.56 4.97
CA PRO A 271 -6.18 6.36 5.36
C PRO A 271 -5.59 5.71 6.61
N VAL A 272 -6.48 5.04 7.35
CA VAL A 272 -6.21 4.22 8.53
C VAL A 272 -6.88 2.85 8.39
N ALA A 273 -6.50 1.91 9.24
CA ALA A 273 -7.01 0.54 9.21
C ALA A 273 -8.53 0.49 9.40
N ILE A 274 -9.17 -0.43 8.66
CA ILE A 274 -10.51 -0.93 8.94
C ILE A 274 -10.32 -2.20 9.77
N ILE A 275 -10.93 -2.24 10.95
CA ILE A 275 -10.85 -3.38 11.88
C ILE A 275 -12.13 -4.20 11.75
N GLY A 276 -12.00 -5.51 11.56
CA GLY A 276 -13.09 -6.47 11.46
C GLY A 276 -13.35 -7.30 12.71
#